data_AF-A0A4Z0PSX7-F1
#
_entry.id   AF-A0A4Z0PSX7-F1
#
_cell.length_a   1.000
_cell.length_b   1.000
_cell.length_c   1.000
_cell.angle_alpha   90.00
_cell.angle_beta   90.00
_cell.angle_gamma   90.00
#
_symmetry.space_group_name_H-M   'P 1'
#
loop_
_entity.id
_entity.type
_entity.pdbx_description
1 polymer ?
#
loop_
_entity_poly.entity_id
_entity_poly.type
_entity_poly.pdbx_seq_one_letter_code
_entity_poly.pdbx_strand_id
1 'polypeptide(L)'
;MKRITMSLLCASLLSLGACSSNDSSTTTTDAPTNSEEAGGNAGDNYMNAATNGDSSTTSLPADATAAGSAAATGTAPADMNANSSGATAPHATDPEFMMSAAHSDQNEIQLSKLVLAKGATGMTKQHAEMMIKDHTKSTADLKALAQKKNVALPADMDDEHKAIAKQMETLSGAALDKKFMDQMVMDHQKTLNTLKAHQSMTKDADLQGFIGKVTPVVQGHLDMSKKHASM
;
A
#
# COMPACT_ATOMS: atom_id res chain seq x y z
N MET A 1 4.15 25.00 56.55
CA MET A 1 3.24 25.80 55.69
C MET A 1 3.48 25.43 54.23
N LYS A 2 2.52 24.79 53.57
CA LYS A 2 2.23 24.94 52.13
C LYS A 2 0.88 24.26 51.86
N ARG A 3 0.01 25.03 51.21
CA ARG A 3 -1.44 24.94 51.27
C ARG A 3 -1.99 24.00 50.20
N ILE A 4 -3.04 23.28 50.59
CA ILE A 4 -3.95 22.51 49.74
C ILE A 4 -4.86 23.50 49.01
N THR A 5 -5.02 23.34 47.69
CA THR A 5 -6.13 23.95 46.94
C THR A 5 -6.71 22.93 45.94
N MET A 6 -7.81 22.30 46.36
CA MET A 6 -8.87 21.78 45.49
C MET A 6 -9.54 22.97 44.79
N SER A 7 -9.78 22.84 43.49
CA SER A 7 -10.87 23.53 42.77
C SER A 7 -11.21 22.65 41.56
N LEU A 8 -12.34 21.93 41.55
CA LEU A 8 -13.74 22.35 41.36
C LEU A 8 -14.17 21.98 39.94
N LEU A 9 -14.81 20.82 39.88
CA LEU A 9 -15.58 20.30 38.76
C LEU A 9 -16.80 21.21 38.56
N CYS A 10 -16.96 21.81 37.38
CA CYS A 10 -18.21 22.47 37.01
C CYS A 10 -18.77 21.77 35.77
N ALA A 11 -19.82 20.98 36.00
CA ALA A 11 -20.64 20.36 34.98
C ALA A 11 -21.67 21.39 34.49
N SER A 12 -21.70 21.65 33.20
CA SER A 12 -22.78 22.36 32.53
C SER A 12 -23.51 21.40 31.60
N LEU A 13 -24.73 21.06 32.02
CA LEU A 13 -25.77 20.34 31.29
C LEU A 13 -26.75 21.36 30.65
N LEU A 14 -27.54 20.88 29.67
CA LEU A 14 -28.65 21.49 28.89
C LEU A 14 -28.22 22.27 27.63
N SER A 15 -28.39 21.75 26.40
CA SER A 15 -29.62 21.38 25.64
C SER A 15 -30.25 22.57 24.92
N LEU A 16 -30.29 22.52 23.58
CA LEU A 16 -31.50 22.64 22.73
C LEU A 16 -31.11 22.64 21.23
N GLY A 17 -31.95 22.00 20.39
CA GLY A 17 -32.11 22.42 18.99
C GLY A 17 -31.90 21.36 17.91
N ALA A 18 -32.83 20.40 17.81
CA ALA A 18 -33.05 19.63 16.60
C ALA A 18 -33.94 20.44 15.63
N CYS A 19 -33.52 20.59 14.37
CA CYS A 19 -34.41 20.95 13.28
C CYS A 19 -34.41 19.81 12.24
N SER A 20 -35.57 19.17 12.17
CA SER A 20 -35.94 18.12 11.22
C SER A 20 -36.28 18.76 9.88
N SER A 21 -35.72 18.22 8.80
CA SER A 21 -36.19 18.45 7.44
C SER A 21 -37.60 17.90 7.29
N ASN A 22 -38.49 18.65 6.65
CA ASN A 22 -39.72 18.11 6.08
C ASN A 22 -39.82 18.53 4.62
N ASP A 23 -39.87 17.52 3.77
CA ASP A 23 -40.17 17.57 2.35
C ASP A 23 -41.64 17.99 2.15
N SER A 24 -41.92 18.77 1.10
CA SER A 24 -43.28 18.93 0.58
C SER A 24 -43.25 19.16 -0.92
N SER A 25 -43.53 18.05 -1.60
CA SER A 25 -44.04 17.89 -2.96
C SER A 25 -45.18 18.85 -3.33
N THR A 26 -45.12 19.38 -4.56
CA THR A 26 -46.26 19.67 -5.45
C THR A 26 -45.79 19.47 -6.91
N THR A 27 -46.23 18.43 -7.65
CA THR A 27 -47.31 18.42 -8.68
C THR A 27 -47.20 19.56 -9.72
N THR A 28 -47.18 19.37 -11.06
CA THR A 28 -47.95 18.49 -11.97
C THR A 28 -47.35 18.50 -13.41
N THR A 29 -47.56 17.40 -14.17
CA THR A 29 -47.88 17.25 -15.63
C THR A 29 -47.08 18.05 -16.68
N ASP A 30 -46.47 17.47 -17.73
CA ASP A 30 -47.08 16.73 -18.84
C ASP A 30 -46.04 15.89 -19.62
N ALA A 31 -46.49 14.76 -20.18
CA ALA A 31 -45.86 13.96 -21.26
C ALA A 31 -46.86 13.94 -22.47
N PRO A 32 -46.55 13.46 -23.70
CA PRO A 32 -45.43 12.61 -24.16
C PRO A 32 -44.72 13.16 -25.43
N THR A 33 -43.63 12.59 -25.94
CA THR A 33 -43.64 11.55 -27.00
C THR A 33 -42.29 10.81 -27.13
N ASN A 34 -42.40 9.48 -27.26
CA ASN A 34 -41.53 8.45 -27.87
C ASN A 34 -40.10 8.79 -28.32
N SER A 35 -39.13 7.96 -27.88
CA SER A 35 -38.63 6.82 -28.69
C SER A 35 -37.56 5.98 -27.94
N GLU A 36 -37.89 4.71 -27.74
CA GLU A 36 -37.04 3.50 -27.87
C GLU A 36 -35.78 3.27 -27.00
N GLU A 37 -35.85 2.16 -26.26
CA GLU A 37 -34.85 1.14 -25.89
C GLU A 37 -33.47 1.46 -25.29
N ALA A 38 -33.33 1.04 -24.03
CA ALA A 38 -32.40 0.03 -23.51
C ALA A 38 -30.87 0.16 -23.77
N GLY A 39 -30.15 0.29 -22.65
CA GLY A 39 -28.83 -0.35 -22.46
C GLY A 39 -27.69 0.59 -22.09
N GLY A 40 -26.85 0.15 -21.14
CA GLY A 40 -25.47 0.64 -21.07
C GLY A 40 -24.90 0.89 -19.67
N ASN A 41 -24.49 -0.18 -18.99
CA ASN A 41 -23.51 -0.17 -17.90
C ASN A 41 -22.14 0.24 -18.47
N ALA A 42 -21.56 1.36 -18.02
CA ALA A 42 -20.23 1.81 -18.43
C ALA A 42 -19.21 1.57 -17.31
N GLY A 43 -18.55 0.41 -17.38
CA GLY A 43 -17.24 0.18 -16.78
C GLY A 43 -16.21 0.31 -17.87
N ASP A 44 -15.43 1.40 -17.86
CA ASP A 44 -14.44 1.66 -18.88
C ASP A 44 -13.06 1.15 -18.45
N ASN A 45 -12.78 -0.06 -18.93
CA ASN A 45 -11.45 -0.63 -19.13
C ASN A 45 -10.73 0.14 -20.25
N TYR A 46 -9.54 0.68 -20.00
CA TYR A 46 -8.68 1.25 -21.05
C TYR A 46 -7.44 0.37 -21.30
N MET A 47 -7.58 -0.45 -22.34
CA MET A 47 -6.60 -0.86 -23.37
C MET A 47 -5.37 -1.73 -23.04
N ASN A 48 -5.54 -3.02 -23.36
CA ASN A 48 -4.54 -3.93 -23.90
C ASN A 48 -4.52 -3.80 -25.44
N ALA A 49 -3.36 -3.63 -26.07
CA ALA A 49 -3.19 -3.79 -27.51
C ALA A 49 -1.84 -4.42 -27.84
N ALA A 50 -1.91 -5.39 -28.74
CA ALA A 50 -0.95 -6.46 -28.97
C ALA A 50 0.17 -6.11 -29.97
N THR A 51 1.16 -7.00 -29.90
CA THR A 51 2.27 -7.33 -30.80
C THR A 51 1.85 -7.59 -32.26
N ASN A 52 2.71 -7.21 -33.23
CA ASN A 52 3.40 -8.13 -34.16
C ASN A 52 4.01 -7.37 -35.36
N GLY A 53 5.24 -7.74 -35.73
CA GLY A 53 5.94 -7.33 -36.95
C GLY A 53 7.05 -8.35 -37.26
N ASP A 54 7.11 -8.78 -38.52
CA ASP A 54 7.53 -10.10 -39.02
C ASP A 54 8.85 -10.07 -39.83
N SER A 55 9.35 -11.28 -40.16
CA SER A 55 10.22 -11.71 -41.28
C SER A 55 11.75 -11.62 -41.08
N SER A 56 12.63 -12.55 -41.49
CA SER A 56 12.60 -13.91 -42.08
C SER A 56 14.07 -14.41 -42.24
N THR A 57 14.34 -15.72 -42.02
CA THR A 57 15.34 -16.65 -42.66
C THR A 57 16.85 -16.25 -42.75
N THR A 58 17.87 -17.08 -42.46
CA THR A 58 18.30 -18.30 -43.19
C THR A 58 19.49 -19.04 -42.49
N SER A 59 19.47 -20.38 -42.53
CA SER A 59 20.46 -21.49 -42.37
C SER A 59 21.96 -21.37 -41.93
N LEU A 60 22.32 -22.20 -40.92
CA LEU A 60 23.39 -23.27 -40.76
C LEU A 60 24.89 -22.97 -41.06
N PRO A 61 25.90 -23.77 -40.57
CA PRO A 61 25.87 -25.10 -39.93
C PRO A 61 26.74 -25.31 -38.65
N ALA A 62 26.70 -26.55 -38.15
CA ALA A 62 27.39 -27.10 -36.98
C ALA A 62 28.83 -27.60 -37.24
N ASP A 63 29.66 -27.63 -36.18
CA ASP A 63 30.88 -28.46 -36.01
C ASP A 63 31.17 -28.49 -34.48
N ALA A 64 30.87 -29.56 -33.72
CA ALA A 64 31.55 -30.85 -33.50
C ALA A 64 32.62 -30.87 -32.38
N THR A 65 32.40 -31.77 -31.40
CA THR A 65 33.35 -32.39 -30.43
C THR A 65 33.89 -31.51 -29.28
N ALA A 66 34.07 -31.95 -28.03
CA ALA A 66 34.31 -33.27 -27.45
C ALA A 66 33.91 -33.36 -25.95
N ALA A 67 33.97 -34.58 -25.44
CA ALA A 67 33.57 -35.12 -24.13
C ALA A 67 34.21 -34.50 -22.87
N GLY A 68 33.52 -34.65 -21.73
CA GLY A 68 34.07 -34.47 -20.39
C GLY A 68 33.07 -34.87 -19.30
N SER A 69 33.30 -36.02 -18.67
CA SER A 69 32.45 -36.66 -17.66
C SER A 69 32.63 -36.10 -16.25
N ALA A 70 31.52 -36.03 -15.51
CA ALA A 70 31.31 -36.29 -14.08
C ALA A 70 32.10 -35.54 -12.97
N ALA A 71 31.28 -35.11 -12.00
CA ALA A 71 31.52 -35.03 -10.55
C ALA A 71 32.46 -33.94 -10.02
N ALA A 72 31.85 -32.91 -9.43
CA ALA A 72 32.46 -32.15 -8.34
C ALA A 72 31.41 -31.89 -7.25
N THR A 73 31.50 -32.68 -6.18
CA THR A 73 31.04 -32.33 -4.84
C THR A 73 31.65 -31.00 -4.42
N GLY A 74 30.80 -29.98 -4.24
CA GLY A 74 31.19 -28.67 -3.74
C GLY A 74 30.35 -28.30 -2.53
N THR A 75 30.94 -28.44 -1.34
CA THR A 75 30.51 -27.78 -0.10
C THR A 75 30.25 -26.30 -0.37
N ALA A 76 29.01 -25.85 -0.14
CA ALA A 76 28.71 -24.43 -0.10
C ALA A 76 29.28 -23.83 1.20
N PRO A 77 30.17 -22.82 1.16
CA PRO A 77 30.45 -22.05 2.35
C PRO A 77 29.29 -21.09 2.59
N ALA A 78 28.77 -21.10 3.82
CA ALA A 78 27.89 -20.07 4.34
C ALA A 78 28.67 -18.76 4.46
N ASP A 79 28.45 -17.86 3.51
CA ASP A 79 28.74 -16.43 3.62
C ASP A 79 27.37 -15.74 3.59
N MET A 80 26.91 -15.31 4.77
CA MET A 80 25.86 -14.29 4.89
C MET A 80 26.55 -12.96 5.17
N ASN A 81 27.11 -12.33 4.15
CA ASN A 81 27.36 -10.90 4.17
C ASN A 81 26.08 -10.18 3.70
N ALA A 82 25.28 -9.74 4.67
CA ALA A 82 24.13 -8.88 4.46
C ALA A 82 24.58 -7.51 3.92
N ASN A 83 24.67 -7.39 2.60
CA ASN A 83 24.82 -6.10 1.93
C ASN A 83 23.45 -5.47 1.74
N SER A 84 23.04 -4.65 2.72
CA SER A 84 21.90 -3.73 2.67
C SER A 84 22.14 -2.62 1.64
N SER A 85 22.02 -2.92 0.35
CA SER A 85 21.70 -1.98 -0.75
C SER A 85 21.84 -2.70 -2.08
N GLY A 86 20.72 -3.20 -2.57
CA GLY A 86 20.58 -3.94 -3.82
C GLY A 86 19.12 -4.36 -3.90
N ALA A 87 18.54 -4.41 -5.10
CA ALA A 87 17.13 -4.75 -5.35
C ALA A 87 16.61 -5.73 -4.29
N THR A 88 15.56 -5.35 -3.55
CA THR A 88 14.97 -6.15 -2.46
C THR A 88 14.81 -7.58 -2.93
N ALA A 89 15.75 -8.43 -2.53
CA ALA A 89 15.62 -9.86 -2.74
C ALA A 89 14.29 -10.25 -2.11
N PRO A 90 13.48 -11.10 -2.77
CA PRO A 90 12.26 -11.57 -2.14
C PRO A 90 12.60 -12.17 -0.78
N HIS A 91 11.77 -11.87 0.22
CA HIS A 91 11.86 -12.54 1.52
C HIS A 91 11.92 -14.04 1.31
N ALA A 92 12.91 -14.69 1.91
CA ALA A 92 13.20 -16.09 1.65
C ALA A 92 12.06 -17.00 2.14
N THR A 93 11.29 -16.53 3.12
CA THR A 93 10.22 -17.29 3.76
C THR A 93 8.92 -16.49 3.90
N ASP A 94 7.79 -17.19 3.97
CA ASP A 94 6.47 -16.60 4.19
C ASP A 94 6.39 -15.80 5.52
N PRO A 95 6.93 -16.27 6.67
CA PRO A 95 6.95 -15.46 7.89
C PRO A 95 7.72 -14.15 7.76
N GLU A 96 8.86 -14.13 7.08
CA GLU A 96 9.64 -12.90 6.83
C GLU A 96 8.85 -11.91 5.97
N PHE A 97 8.18 -12.40 4.93
CA PHE A 97 7.27 -11.58 4.14
C PHE A 97 6.15 -10.98 5.00
N MET A 98 5.51 -11.79 5.84
CA MET A 98 4.42 -11.34 6.70
C MET A 98 4.90 -10.28 7.72
N MET A 99 6.09 -10.46 8.31
CA MET A 99 6.69 -9.46 9.19
C MET A 99 6.98 -8.15 8.44
N SER A 100 7.56 -8.23 7.23
CA SER A 100 7.83 -7.04 6.41
C SER A 100 6.57 -6.32 5.96
N ALA A 101 5.52 -7.05 5.56
CA ALA A 101 4.25 -6.46 5.19
C ALA A 101 3.58 -5.76 6.38
N ALA A 102 3.66 -6.34 7.57
CA ALA A 102 3.16 -5.72 8.80
C ALA A 102 3.94 -4.45 9.16
N HIS A 103 5.27 -4.42 8.99
CA HIS A 103 6.04 -3.19 9.15
C HIS A 103 5.63 -2.11 8.14
N SER A 104 5.53 -2.44 6.84
CA SER A 104 5.08 -1.50 5.80
C SER A 104 3.74 -0.86 6.18
N ASP A 105 2.75 -1.65 6.61
CA ASP A 105 1.48 -1.11 7.05
C ASP A 105 1.62 -0.17 8.27
N GLN A 106 2.38 -0.57 9.30
CA GLN A 106 2.53 0.28 10.49
C GLN A 106 3.28 1.58 10.19
N ASN A 107 4.29 1.51 9.34
CA ASN A 107 5.07 2.66 8.90
C ASN A 107 4.14 3.69 8.24
N GLU A 108 3.38 3.26 7.24
CA GLU A 108 2.57 4.15 6.41
C GLU A 108 1.35 4.68 7.16
N ILE A 109 0.74 3.87 8.04
CA ILE A 109 -0.32 4.34 8.96
C ILE A 109 0.21 5.45 9.88
N GLN A 110 1.38 5.27 10.48
CA GLN A 110 1.91 6.22 11.47
C GLN A 110 2.44 7.50 10.80
N LEU A 111 3.12 7.40 9.66
CA LEU A 111 3.52 8.58 8.88
C LEU A 111 2.30 9.37 8.38
N SER A 112 1.24 8.68 7.95
CA SER A 112 -0.01 9.33 7.55
C SER A 112 -0.70 10.05 8.71
N LYS A 113 -0.75 9.43 9.89
CA LYS A 113 -1.25 10.10 11.11
C LYS A 113 -0.43 11.33 11.47
N LEU A 114 0.89 11.25 11.34
CA LEU A 114 1.79 12.37 11.63
C LEU A 114 1.49 13.58 10.73
N VAL A 115 1.35 13.37 9.42
CA VAL A 115 1.08 14.51 8.50
C VAL A 115 -0.31 15.11 8.72
N LEU A 116 -1.32 14.30 9.02
CA LEU A 116 -2.65 14.79 9.38
C LEU A 116 -2.62 15.59 10.68
N ALA A 117 -1.92 15.10 11.70
CA ALA A 117 -1.76 15.80 12.98
C ALA A 117 -1.03 17.14 12.83
N LYS A 118 -0.15 17.24 11.83
CA LYS A 118 0.59 18.47 11.51
C LYS A 118 -0.15 19.40 10.53
N GLY A 119 -1.42 19.10 10.22
CA GLY A 119 -2.30 20.00 9.48
C GLY A 119 -2.17 19.90 7.96
N ALA A 120 -1.78 18.75 7.42
CA ALA A 120 -1.84 18.51 5.98
C ALA A 120 -3.25 18.81 5.42
N THR A 121 -3.30 19.35 4.20
CA THR A 121 -4.55 19.71 3.51
C THR A 121 -4.55 19.21 2.06
N GLY A 122 -5.64 19.44 1.33
CA GLY A 122 -5.74 19.10 -0.09
C GLY A 122 -5.44 17.63 -0.39
N MET A 123 -4.62 17.39 -1.40
CA MET A 123 -4.28 16.04 -1.85
C MET A 123 -3.46 15.26 -0.82
N THR A 124 -2.53 15.90 -0.09
CA THR A 124 -1.74 15.26 0.97
C THR A 124 -2.66 14.68 2.05
N LYS A 125 -3.68 15.44 2.47
CA LYS A 125 -4.67 14.97 3.45
C LYS A 125 -5.46 13.77 2.93
N GLN A 126 -6.00 13.87 1.71
CA GLN A 126 -6.79 12.79 1.11
C GLN A 126 -5.96 11.51 0.96
N HIS A 127 -4.69 11.65 0.56
CA HIS A 127 -3.77 10.53 0.45
C HIS A 127 -3.51 9.87 1.81
N ALA A 128 -3.19 10.65 2.84
CA ALA A 128 -2.95 10.14 4.19
C ALA A 128 -4.19 9.44 4.79
N GLU A 129 -5.40 9.97 4.57
CA GLU A 129 -6.65 9.33 5.01
C GLU A 129 -6.88 7.98 4.30
N MET A 130 -6.58 7.91 2.99
CA MET A 130 -6.64 6.66 2.22
C MET A 130 -5.62 5.64 2.73
N MET A 131 -4.36 6.05 2.95
CA MET A 131 -3.32 5.17 3.50
C MET A 131 -3.76 4.56 4.83
N ILE A 132 -4.26 5.38 5.77
CA ILE A 132 -4.71 4.88 7.08
C ILE A 132 -5.80 3.83 6.90
N LYS A 133 -6.81 4.12 6.07
CA LYS A 133 -7.94 3.20 5.85
C LYS A 133 -7.49 1.88 5.25
N ASP A 134 -6.76 1.92 4.15
CA ASP A 134 -6.43 0.73 3.36
C ASP A 134 -5.37 -0.12 4.05
N HIS A 135 -4.34 0.49 4.65
CA HIS A 135 -3.33 -0.24 5.41
C HIS A 135 -3.87 -0.78 6.74
N THR A 136 -4.78 -0.08 7.42
CA THR A 136 -5.45 -0.66 8.61
C THR A 136 -6.24 -1.91 8.22
N LYS A 137 -6.89 -1.88 7.06
CA LYS A 137 -7.58 -3.06 6.52
C LYS A 137 -6.60 -4.19 6.17
N SER A 138 -5.51 -3.89 5.48
CA SER A 138 -4.43 -4.85 5.17
C SER A 138 -3.89 -5.51 6.43
N THR A 139 -3.58 -4.73 7.46
CA THR A 139 -3.09 -5.21 8.76
C THR A 139 -4.06 -6.17 9.42
N ALA A 140 -5.36 -5.89 9.38
CA ALA A 140 -6.37 -6.78 9.95
C ALA A 140 -6.43 -8.13 9.20
N ASP A 141 -6.44 -8.08 7.87
CA ASP A 141 -6.45 -9.27 7.01
C ASP A 141 -5.15 -10.10 7.22
N LEU A 142 -3.98 -9.45 7.32
CA LEU A 142 -2.69 -10.09 7.55
C LEU A 142 -2.56 -10.71 8.96
N LYS A 143 -3.07 -10.03 9.99
CA LYS A 143 -3.10 -10.56 11.37
C LYS A 143 -3.88 -11.86 11.47
N ALA A 144 -5.02 -11.96 10.79
CA ALA A 144 -5.82 -13.18 10.76
C ALA A 144 -5.04 -14.36 10.13
N LEU A 145 -4.24 -14.08 9.09
CA LEU A 145 -3.37 -15.09 8.47
C LEU A 145 -2.21 -15.49 9.38
N ALA A 146 -1.57 -14.51 10.01
CA ALA A 146 -0.43 -14.73 10.91
C ALA A 146 -0.82 -15.61 12.09
N GLN A 147 -2.01 -15.38 12.67
CA GLN A 147 -2.55 -16.20 13.75
C GLN A 147 -2.72 -17.67 13.33
N LYS A 148 -3.30 -17.93 12.15
CA LYS A 148 -3.46 -19.30 11.62
C LYS A 148 -2.12 -20.00 11.41
N LYS A 149 -1.07 -19.23 11.10
CA LYS A 149 0.27 -19.72 10.75
C LYS A 149 1.26 -19.65 11.92
N ASN A 150 0.82 -19.24 13.10
CA ASN A 150 1.65 -19.02 14.29
C ASN A 150 2.85 -18.08 14.05
N VAL A 151 2.65 -17.04 13.23
CA VAL A 151 3.64 -16.00 12.96
C VAL A 151 3.37 -14.80 13.86
N ALA A 152 4.37 -14.34 14.60
CA ALA A 152 4.30 -13.09 15.35
C ALA A 152 4.52 -11.91 14.40
N LEU A 153 3.60 -10.93 14.44
CA LEU A 153 3.74 -9.71 13.64
C LEU A 153 4.19 -8.54 14.51
N PRO A 154 5.02 -7.63 13.96
CA PRO A 154 5.29 -6.36 14.61
C PRO A 154 4.00 -5.55 14.76
N ALA A 155 3.95 -4.75 15.83
CA ALA A 155 2.84 -3.86 16.13
C ALA A 155 3.22 -2.37 16.01
N ASP A 156 4.44 -2.08 15.58
CA ASP A 156 5.01 -0.74 15.53
C ASP A 156 5.90 -0.58 14.28
N MET A 157 6.29 0.66 14.00
CA MET A 157 7.20 1.01 12.91
C MET A 157 8.56 0.31 13.07
N ASP A 158 9.21 0.04 11.94
CA ASP A 158 10.63 -0.30 11.95
C ASP A 158 11.51 0.92 12.29
N ASP A 159 12.78 0.67 12.59
CA ASP A 159 13.70 1.71 13.05
C ASP A 159 14.02 2.76 11.97
N GLU A 160 14.02 2.36 10.69
CA GLU A 160 14.23 3.26 9.56
C GLU A 160 13.09 4.29 9.50
N HIS A 161 11.84 3.83 9.57
CA HIS A 161 10.69 4.72 9.50
C HIS A 161 10.48 5.51 10.78
N LYS A 162 10.91 5.02 11.94
CA LYS A 162 11.00 5.84 13.17
C LYS A 162 11.94 7.03 13.00
N ALA A 163 13.07 6.84 12.33
CA ALA A 163 13.99 7.93 12.02
C ALA A 163 13.37 8.91 11.00
N ILE A 164 12.67 8.41 9.98
CA ILE A 164 11.94 9.24 9.01
C ILE A 164 10.84 10.05 9.69
N ALA A 165 10.07 9.45 10.60
CA ALA A 165 9.04 10.14 11.38
C ALA A 165 9.64 11.30 12.19
N LYS A 166 10.75 11.07 12.90
CA LYS A 166 11.48 12.12 13.62
C LYS A 166 11.94 13.26 12.71
N GLN A 167 12.38 12.96 11.49
CA GLN A 167 12.72 14.00 10.51
C GLN A 167 11.46 14.79 10.12
N MET A 168 10.37 14.11 9.79
CA MET A 168 9.10 14.73 9.40
C MET A 168 8.47 15.57 10.52
N GLU A 169 8.66 15.21 11.78
CA GLU A 169 8.24 16.02 12.94
C GLU A 169 8.82 17.44 12.90
N THR A 170 10.03 17.62 12.35
CA THR A 170 10.69 18.93 12.22
C THR A 170 10.20 19.76 11.04
N LEU A 171 9.45 19.17 10.11
CA LEU A 171 8.96 19.81 8.90
C LEU A 171 7.55 20.38 9.08
N SER A 172 7.12 21.27 8.17
CA SER A 172 5.77 21.81 8.14
C SER A 172 5.40 22.30 6.75
N GLY A 173 4.10 22.41 6.46
CA GLY A 173 3.59 22.91 5.19
C GLY A 173 4.14 22.12 3.99
N ALA A 174 4.47 22.82 2.91
CA ALA A 174 4.91 22.20 1.66
C ALA A 174 6.14 21.27 1.82
N ALA A 175 7.04 21.54 2.76
CA ALA A 175 8.20 20.67 2.99
C ALA A 175 7.80 19.33 3.61
N LEU A 176 6.82 19.33 4.52
CA LEU A 176 6.27 18.11 5.10
C LEU A 176 5.52 17.29 4.06
N ASP A 177 4.65 17.96 3.30
CA ASP A 177 3.86 17.34 2.23
C ASP A 177 4.78 16.68 1.19
N LYS A 178 5.83 17.38 0.75
CA LYS A 178 6.80 16.82 -0.19
C LYS A 178 7.51 15.60 0.39
N LYS A 179 8.03 15.69 1.62
CA LYS A 179 8.74 14.57 2.25
C LYS A 179 7.83 13.35 2.42
N PHE A 180 6.57 13.56 2.77
CA PHE A 180 5.59 12.48 2.88
C PHE A 180 5.35 11.81 1.53
N MET A 181 5.05 12.58 0.48
CA MET A 181 4.74 12.01 -0.84
C MET A 181 5.96 11.35 -1.49
N ASP A 182 7.16 11.92 -1.33
CA ASP A 182 8.41 11.27 -1.75
C ASP A 182 8.60 9.92 -1.03
N GLN A 183 8.29 9.86 0.27
CA GLN A 183 8.38 8.63 1.05
C GLN A 183 7.36 7.60 0.59
N MET A 184 6.10 8.00 0.33
CA MET A 184 5.07 7.10 -0.20
C MET A 184 5.48 6.51 -1.56
N VAL A 185 6.13 7.27 -2.45
CA VAL A 185 6.65 6.71 -3.71
C VAL A 185 7.69 5.62 -3.45
N MET A 186 8.64 5.87 -2.55
CA MET A 186 9.72 4.92 -2.25
C MET A 186 9.18 3.63 -1.62
N ASP A 187 8.33 3.76 -0.60
CA ASP A 187 7.80 2.63 0.16
C ASP A 187 6.89 1.77 -0.71
N HIS A 188 5.94 2.38 -1.43
CA HIS A 188 5.02 1.63 -2.29
C HIS A 188 5.75 0.95 -3.46
N GLN A 189 6.79 1.56 -4.03
CA GLN A 189 7.57 0.92 -5.08
C GLN A 189 8.32 -0.33 -4.55
N LYS A 190 8.89 -0.24 -3.34
CA LYS A 190 9.55 -1.35 -2.65
C LYS A 190 8.56 -2.46 -2.30
N THR A 191 7.41 -2.11 -1.75
CA THR A 191 6.35 -3.04 -1.36
C THR A 191 5.75 -3.74 -2.58
N LEU A 192 5.49 -3.01 -3.67
CA LEU A 192 5.00 -3.61 -4.92
C LEU A 192 5.97 -4.66 -5.49
N ASN A 193 7.27 -4.37 -5.47
CA ASN A 193 8.29 -5.31 -5.92
C ASN A 193 8.30 -6.57 -5.03
N THR A 194 8.23 -6.36 -3.70
CA THR A 194 8.19 -7.44 -2.71
C THR A 194 6.96 -8.33 -2.89
N LEU A 195 5.78 -7.73 -3.08
CA LEU A 195 4.53 -8.44 -3.35
C LEU A 195 4.62 -9.29 -4.62
N LYS A 196 5.05 -8.70 -5.73
CA LYS A 196 5.19 -9.40 -7.01
C LYS A 196 6.16 -10.58 -6.93
N ALA A 197 7.31 -10.37 -6.29
CA ALA A 197 8.31 -11.41 -6.13
C ALA A 197 7.78 -12.54 -5.22
N HIS A 198 7.21 -12.20 -4.07
CA HIS A 198 6.73 -13.19 -3.13
C HIS A 198 5.50 -13.96 -3.64
N GLN A 199 4.62 -13.34 -4.44
CA GLN A 199 3.50 -14.01 -5.14
C GLN A 199 3.96 -15.24 -5.92
N SER A 200 5.12 -15.16 -6.57
CA SER A 200 5.69 -16.26 -7.37
C SER A 200 6.39 -17.34 -6.53
N MET A 201 6.83 -16.97 -5.33
CA MET A 201 7.60 -17.85 -4.44
C MET A 201 6.71 -18.66 -3.52
N THR A 202 5.77 -18.00 -2.83
CA THR A 202 4.94 -18.69 -1.84
C THR A 202 4.10 -19.79 -2.51
N LYS A 203 3.97 -20.92 -1.82
CA LYS A 203 3.06 -22.02 -2.18
C LYS A 203 1.79 -22.02 -1.33
N ASP A 204 1.68 -21.06 -0.40
CA ASP A 204 0.55 -20.94 0.49
C ASP A 204 -0.60 -20.19 -0.19
N ALA A 205 -1.71 -20.90 -0.42
CA ALA A 205 -2.84 -20.36 -1.16
C ALA A 205 -3.50 -19.16 -0.45
N ASP A 206 -3.53 -19.15 0.88
CA ASP A 206 -4.08 -18.03 1.64
C ASP A 206 -3.20 -16.77 1.48
N LEU A 207 -1.87 -16.95 1.50
CA LEU A 207 -0.92 -15.86 1.31
C LEU A 207 -0.93 -15.34 -0.12
N GLN A 208 -1.03 -16.22 -1.13
CA GLN A 208 -1.25 -15.83 -2.52
C GLN A 208 -2.54 -15.01 -2.68
N GLY A 209 -3.62 -15.41 -2.01
CA GLY A 209 -4.89 -14.68 -2.02
C GLY A 209 -4.76 -13.29 -1.38
N PHE A 210 -4.04 -13.19 -0.26
CA PHE A 210 -3.73 -11.91 0.38
C PHE A 210 -2.94 -10.98 -0.54
N ILE A 211 -1.82 -11.46 -1.10
CA ILE A 211 -0.97 -10.68 -2.00
C ILE A 211 -1.74 -10.22 -3.23
N GLY A 212 -2.53 -11.11 -3.86
CA GLY A 212 -3.37 -10.76 -5.00
C GLY A 212 -4.39 -9.66 -4.71
N LYS A 213 -4.90 -9.60 -3.48
CA LYS A 213 -5.84 -8.56 -3.04
C LYS A 213 -5.18 -7.21 -2.77
N VAL A 214 -3.98 -7.20 -2.15
CA VAL A 214 -3.32 -5.94 -1.75
C VAL A 214 -2.49 -5.32 -2.87
N THR A 215 -1.97 -6.12 -3.81
CA THR A 215 -1.15 -5.64 -4.94
C THR A 215 -1.79 -4.50 -5.75
N PRO A 216 -3.06 -4.60 -6.22
CA PRO A 216 -3.67 -3.51 -6.98
C PRO A 216 -3.89 -2.25 -6.14
N VAL A 217 -4.07 -2.37 -4.83
CA VAL A 217 -4.21 -1.24 -3.91
C VAL A 217 -2.89 -0.48 -3.80
N VAL A 218 -1.79 -1.19 -3.52
CA VAL A 218 -0.43 -0.62 -3.45
C VAL A 218 -0.03 0.03 -4.78
N GLN A 219 -0.37 -0.58 -5.91
CA GLN A 219 -0.13 0.03 -7.23
C GLN A 219 -0.89 1.34 -7.39
N GLY A 220 -2.17 1.39 -7.02
CA GLY A 220 -2.98 2.61 -7.10
C GLY A 220 -2.46 3.73 -6.20
N HIS A 221 -2.01 3.41 -5.00
CA HIS A 221 -1.37 4.36 -4.08
C HIS A 221 -0.05 4.90 -4.64
N LEU A 222 0.79 4.03 -5.23
CA LEU A 222 2.02 4.43 -5.91
C LEU A 222 1.77 5.41 -7.05
N ASP A 223 0.78 5.11 -7.89
CA ASP A 223 0.44 5.94 -9.05
C ASP A 223 -0.08 7.31 -8.61
N MET A 224 -0.89 7.36 -7.55
CA MET A 224 -1.33 8.61 -6.94
C MET A 224 -0.15 9.41 -6.37
N SER A 225 0.78 8.76 -5.69
CA SER A 225 1.97 9.40 -5.10
C SER A 225 2.90 9.98 -6.18
N LYS A 226 3.14 9.24 -7.26
CA LYS A 226 3.94 9.70 -8.40
C LYS A 226 3.33 10.91 -9.09
N LYS A 227 2.01 10.92 -9.27
CA LYS A 227 1.30 12.08 -9.83
C LYS A 227 1.52 13.33 -8.98
N HIS A 228 1.50 13.18 -7.65
CA HIS A 228 1.81 14.29 -6.75
C HIS A 228 3.26 14.78 -6.86
N ALA A 229 4.23 13.88 -6.94
CA ALA A 229 5.64 14.25 -7.06
C ALA A 229 5.97 14.99 -8.38
N SER A 230 5.10 14.88 -9.40
CA SER A 230 5.25 15.55 -10.70
C SER A 230 4.56 16.91 -10.81
N MET A 231 3.84 17.36 -9.78
CA MET A 231 3.18 18.68 -9.72
C MET A 231 4.04 19.70 -9.00
#